data_AF-A0A8B8TXB7-F1
#
_entry.id   AF-A0A8B8TXB7-F1
#
_cell.length_a   1.000
_cell.length_b   1.000
_cell.length_c   1.000
_cell.angle_alpha   90.00
_cell.angle_beta   90.00
_cell.angle_gamma   90.00
#
_symmetry.space_group_name_H-M   'P 1'
#
loop_
_entity.id
_entity.type
_entity.pdbx_description
1 polymer ?
#
loop_
_entity_poly.entity_id
_entity_poly.type
_entity_poly.pdbx_seq_one_letter_code
_entity_poly.pdbx_strand_id
1 'polypeptide(L)'
;MKVLLLKDPKEDDRGQDPYIRELGLYGLEATLIPVLSFEFLSLPSFLEKLSQPDSYGGLIFTSPRAVEAVELCLEKDNKAEVWKKSLKEKWNAKSVYVVGNATASLVNKMGLHTEGENCGNAEKLAEYICSSPEPSSWCSLLCKHEAESIIF
;
A
#
# COMPACT_ATOMS: atom_id res chain seq x y z
N MET A 1 -32.56 -12.30 -12.41
CA MET A 1 -31.40 -12.91 -13.12
C MET A 1 -30.25 -13.00 -12.14
N LYS A 2 -29.50 -14.10 -12.14
CA LYS A 2 -28.40 -14.34 -11.18
C LYS A 2 -27.07 -13.89 -11.77
N VAL A 3 -26.21 -13.28 -10.96
CA VAL A 3 -24.89 -12.75 -11.33
C VAL A 3 -23.84 -13.28 -10.36
N LEU A 4 -22.69 -13.72 -10.88
CA LEU A 4 -21.55 -14.17 -10.08
C LEU A 4 -20.42 -13.14 -10.17
N LEU A 5 -19.93 -12.67 -9.03
CA LEU A 5 -18.82 -11.74 -8.92
C LEU A 5 -17.58 -12.50 -8.43
N LEU A 6 -16.53 -12.54 -9.25
CA LEU A 6 -15.25 -13.18 -8.93
C LEU A 6 -14.21 -12.10 -8.64
N LYS A 7 -14.22 -11.57 -7.41
CA LYS A 7 -13.35 -10.47 -6.97
C LYS A 7 -13.14 -10.53 -5.47
N ASP A 8 -12.10 -9.86 -5.01
CA ASP A 8 -11.92 -9.62 -3.58
C ASP A 8 -13.06 -8.75 -3.03
N PRO A 9 -13.68 -9.10 -1.90
CA PRO A 9 -14.68 -8.27 -1.25
C PRO A 9 -14.13 -6.87 -0.99
N LYS A 10 -14.93 -5.85 -1.24
CA LYS A 10 -14.60 -4.49 -0.82
C LYS A 10 -15.81 -3.91 -0.13
N GLU A 11 -15.69 -3.62 1.15
CA GLU A 11 -16.75 -2.94 1.89
C GLU A 11 -16.66 -1.43 1.64
N ASP A 12 -17.82 -0.80 1.49
CA ASP A 12 -17.93 0.65 1.63
C ASP A 12 -18.46 1.02 3.02
N ASP A 13 -18.71 2.31 3.25
CA ASP A 13 -19.17 2.84 4.54
C ASP A 13 -20.47 2.20 5.07
N ARG A 14 -21.18 1.42 4.24
CA ARG A 14 -22.42 0.72 4.59
C ARG A 14 -22.21 -0.79 4.82
N GLY A 15 -20.98 -1.29 4.81
CA GLY A 15 -20.66 -2.69 5.07
C GLY A 15 -21.15 -3.66 3.98
N GLN A 16 -21.40 -3.16 2.76
CA GLN A 16 -21.84 -3.99 1.62
C GLN A 16 -20.97 -3.72 0.40
N ASP A 17 -20.67 -4.76 -0.38
CA ASP A 17 -19.94 -4.59 -1.62
C ASP A 17 -20.72 -3.70 -2.61
N PRO A 18 -20.10 -2.63 -3.16
CA PRO A 18 -20.76 -1.72 -4.08
C PRO A 18 -21.41 -2.40 -5.28
N TYR A 19 -20.82 -3.48 -5.81
CA TYR A 19 -21.39 -4.22 -6.92
C TYR A 19 -22.64 -4.98 -6.51
N ILE A 20 -22.61 -5.65 -5.35
CA ILE A 20 -23.79 -6.37 -4.83
C ILE A 20 -24.95 -5.41 -4.63
N ARG A 21 -24.68 -4.25 -4.00
CA ARG A 21 -25.72 -3.22 -3.80
C ARG A 21 -26.27 -2.74 -5.14
N GLU A 22 -25.41 -2.30 -6.04
CA GLU A 22 -25.85 -1.66 -7.28
C GLU A 22 -26.64 -2.63 -8.14
N LEU A 23 -26.18 -3.88 -8.28
CA LEU A 23 -26.90 -4.94 -8.99
C LEU A 23 -28.27 -5.22 -8.34
N GLY A 24 -28.33 -5.21 -7.00
CA GLY A 24 -29.57 -5.37 -6.25
C GLY A 24 -30.62 -4.28 -6.56
N LEU A 25 -30.19 -3.03 -6.80
CA LEU A 25 -31.09 -1.93 -7.17
C LEU A 25 -31.81 -2.18 -8.52
N TYR A 26 -31.22 -2.98 -9.40
CA TYR A 26 -31.80 -3.35 -10.69
C TYR A 26 -32.47 -4.75 -10.68
N GLY A 27 -32.70 -5.34 -9.50
CA GLY A 27 -33.33 -6.66 -9.36
C GLY A 27 -32.45 -7.83 -9.81
N LEU A 28 -31.12 -7.62 -9.84
CA LEU A 28 -30.14 -8.67 -10.13
C LEU A 28 -29.66 -9.30 -8.82
N GLU A 29 -29.74 -10.61 -8.74
CA GLU A 29 -29.30 -11.38 -7.57
C GLU A 29 -27.81 -11.70 -7.73
N ALA A 30 -26.96 -10.94 -7.04
CA ALA A 30 -25.50 -11.08 -7.12
C ALA A 30 -24.95 -11.95 -5.98
N THR A 31 -24.05 -12.88 -6.31
CA THR A 31 -23.26 -13.65 -5.35
C THR A 31 -21.78 -13.36 -5.59
N LEU A 32 -21.04 -13.04 -4.52
CA LEU A 32 -19.60 -12.75 -4.60
C LEU A 32 -18.79 -13.93 -4.07
N ILE A 33 -17.80 -14.35 -4.85
CA ILE A 33 -16.79 -15.33 -4.47
C ILE A 33 -15.42 -14.64 -4.49
N PRO A 34 -14.72 -14.54 -3.35
CA PRO A 34 -13.34 -14.08 -3.30
C PRO A 34 -12.45 -15.02 -4.11
N VAL A 35 -11.57 -14.47 -4.94
CA VAL A 35 -10.66 -15.26 -5.81
C VAL A 35 -9.19 -14.96 -5.59
N LEU A 36 -8.84 -13.99 -4.74
CA LEU A 36 -7.47 -13.77 -4.30
C LEU A 36 -7.39 -13.96 -2.79
N SER A 37 -6.30 -14.58 -2.36
CA SER A 37 -5.84 -14.56 -0.97
C SER A 37 -4.39 -14.07 -0.95
N PHE A 38 -4.01 -13.45 0.16
CA PHE A 38 -2.66 -12.95 0.34
C PHE A 38 -2.19 -13.21 1.76
N GLU A 39 -0.88 -13.38 1.90
CA GLU A 39 -0.22 -13.47 3.19
C GLU A 39 0.95 -12.50 3.26
N PHE A 40 1.17 -11.97 4.47
CA PHE A 40 2.31 -11.13 4.76
C PHE A 40 3.53 -11.98 5.09
N LEU A 41 4.61 -11.76 4.36
CA LEU A 41 5.87 -12.47 4.51
C LEU A 41 6.94 -11.55 5.09
N SER A 42 7.93 -12.16 5.76
CA SER A 42 9.17 -11.48 6.16
C SER A 42 9.00 -10.19 6.97
N LEU A 43 7.88 -10.02 7.68
CA LEU A 43 7.56 -8.82 8.46
C LEU A 43 8.71 -8.34 9.40
N PRO A 44 9.44 -9.22 10.11
CA PRO A 44 10.57 -8.78 10.94
C PRO A 44 11.71 -8.15 10.13
N SER A 45 12.07 -8.74 8.99
CA SER A 45 13.10 -8.22 8.09
C SER A 45 12.66 -6.90 7.46
N PHE A 46 11.39 -6.82 7.06
CA PHE A 46 10.82 -5.58 6.54
C PHE A 46 10.88 -4.45 7.57
N LEU A 47 10.56 -4.74 8.84
CA LEU A 47 10.66 -3.75 9.91
C LEU A 47 12.11 -3.34 10.21
N GLU A 48 13.07 -4.26 10.14
CA GLU A 48 14.49 -3.94 10.30
C GLU A 48 14.92 -2.91 9.25
N LYS A 49 14.56 -3.12 7.98
CA LYS A 49 14.84 -2.18 6.89
C LYS A 49 14.14 -0.84 7.10
N LEU A 50 12.87 -0.87 7.49
CA LEU A 50 12.09 0.35 7.78
C LEU A 50 12.66 1.15 8.97
N SER A 51 13.36 0.48 9.89
CA SER A 51 14.04 1.11 11.03
C SER A 51 15.36 1.79 10.65
N GLN A 52 15.81 1.68 9.40
CA GLN A 52 17.09 2.21 8.90
C GLN A 52 16.92 3.20 7.74
N PRO A 53 16.19 4.32 7.91
CA PRO A 53 15.95 5.29 6.83
C PRO A 53 17.25 5.81 6.19
N ASP A 54 18.33 5.91 6.97
CA ASP A 54 19.63 6.43 6.49
C ASP A 54 20.28 5.49 5.44
N SER A 55 19.87 4.22 5.36
CA SER A 55 20.31 3.25 4.37
C SER A 55 19.57 3.34 3.04
N TYR A 56 18.50 4.15 2.96
CA TYR A 56 17.58 4.22 1.82
C TYR A 56 17.40 5.66 1.30
N GLY A 57 17.18 5.79 0.00
CA GLY A 57 16.83 7.06 -0.64
C GLY A 57 15.37 7.45 -0.44
N GLY A 58 14.50 6.48 -0.20
CA GLY A 58 13.06 6.68 -0.08
C GLY A 58 12.26 5.38 0.01
N LEU A 59 10.93 5.52 -0.04
CA LEU A 59 9.97 4.41 -0.02
C LEU A 59 9.13 4.40 -1.30
N ILE A 60 8.71 3.21 -1.74
CA ILE A 60 7.73 3.06 -2.82
C ILE A 60 6.60 2.12 -2.37
N PHE A 61 5.36 2.63 -2.35
CA PHE A 61 4.16 1.84 -2.10
C PHE A 61 3.30 1.74 -3.36
N THR A 62 3.29 0.57 -3.99
CA THR A 62 2.46 0.31 -5.18
C THR A 62 1.14 -0.39 -4.86
N SER A 63 0.84 -0.62 -3.59
CA SER A 63 -0.31 -1.41 -3.14
C SER A 63 -0.76 -1.01 -1.74
N PRO A 64 -2.08 -0.94 -1.47
CA PRO A 64 -2.63 -0.74 -0.12
C PRO A 64 -2.10 -1.77 0.90
N ARG A 65 -2.03 -3.03 0.48
CA ARG A 65 -1.51 -4.14 1.29
C ARG A 65 -0.08 -3.91 1.82
N ALA A 66 0.76 -3.18 1.07
CA ALA A 66 2.12 -2.89 1.52
C ALA A 66 2.13 -1.93 2.72
N VAL A 67 1.12 -1.06 2.79
CA VAL A 67 0.88 -0.16 3.91
C VAL A 67 0.37 -0.92 5.12
N GLU A 68 -0.59 -1.82 4.90
CA GLU A 68 -1.10 -2.72 5.94
C GLU A 68 0.04 -3.57 6.55
N ALA A 69 1.00 -4.04 5.74
CA ALA A 69 2.19 -4.75 6.23
C ALA A 69 3.04 -3.88 7.18
N VAL A 70 3.22 -2.59 6.86
CA VAL A 70 3.92 -1.65 7.76
C VAL A 70 3.17 -1.50 9.07
N GLU A 71 1.86 -1.27 9.01
CA GLU A 71 1.02 -1.12 10.21
C GLU A 71 1.12 -2.36 11.10
N LEU A 72 1.00 -3.56 10.51
CA LEU A 72 1.15 -4.82 11.23
C LEU A 72 2.53 -5.00 11.87
N CYS A 73 3.61 -4.60 11.19
CA CYS A 73 4.96 -4.61 11.78
C CYS A 73 5.05 -3.68 12.99
N LEU A 74 4.50 -2.47 12.87
CA LEU A 74 4.58 -1.45 13.93
C LEU A 74 3.77 -1.85 15.17
N GLU A 75 2.63 -2.52 14.98
CA GLU A 75 1.79 -3.06 16.06
C GLU A 75 2.48 -4.24 16.76
N LYS A 76 2.97 -5.23 16.01
CA LYS A 76 3.54 -6.47 16.59
C LYS A 76 4.80 -6.24 17.41
N ASP A 77 5.66 -5.32 17.00
CA ASP A 77 6.95 -5.08 17.68
C ASP A 77 6.91 -3.93 18.69
N ASN A 78 5.72 -3.43 19.05
CA ASN A 78 5.51 -2.27 19.93
C ASN A 78 6.35 -1.04 19.51
N LYS A 79 6.69 -0.94 18.21
CA LYS A 79 7.49 0.15 17.64
C LYS A 79 6.64 1.33 17.19
N ALA A 80 5.32 1.29 17.39
CA ALA A 80 4.43 2.41 17.12
C ALA A 80 4.92 3.73 17.74
N GLU A 81 5.48 3.67 18.95
CA GLU A 81 6.04 4.86 19.62
C GLU A 81 7.36 5.32 18.99
N VAL A 82 8.23 4.41 18.56
CA VAL A 82 9.47 4.75 17.84
C VAL A 82 9.14 5.35 16.47
N TRP A 83 8.14 4.81 15.78
CA TRP A 83 7.63 5.35 14.53
C TRP A 83 7.16 6.79 14.68
N LYS A 84 6.25 7.03 15.63
CA LYS A 84 5.70 8.36 15.91
C LYS A 84 6.77 9.36 16.36
N LYS A 85 7.76 8.91 17.14
CA LYS A 85 8.75 9.79 17.76
C LYS A 85 9.88 10.21 16.82
N SER A 86 10.36 9.32 15.93
CA SER A 86 11.55 9.64 15.12
C SER A 86 11.54 9.09 13.69
N LEU A 87 11.08 7.86 13.44
CA LEU A 87 11.22 7.26 12.11
C LEU A 87 10.34 7.96 11.06
N LYS A 88 9.12 8.34 11.42
CA LYS A 88 8.19 9.00 10.50
C LYS A 88 8.78 10.29 9.92
N GLU A 89 9.36 11.15 10.75
CA GLU A 89 9.99 12.41 10.28
C GLU A 89 11.26 12.15 9.45
N LYS A 90 12.05 11.13 9.81
CA LYS A 90 13.21 10.74 8.99
C LYS A 90 12.82 10.24 7.60
N TRP A 91 11.70 9.54 7.49
CA TRP A 91 11.15 9.11 6.21
C TRP A 91 10.50 10.26 5.43
N ASN A 92 9.87 11.22 6.10
CA ASN A 92 9.35 12.44 5.46
C ASN A 92 10.43 13.39 4.95
N ALA A 93 11.65 13.31 5.48
CA ALA A 93 12.81 14.00 4.93
C ALA A 93 13.33 13.36 3.63
N LYS A 94 12.70 12.28 3.15
CA LYS A 94 13.05 11.51 1.95
C LYS A 94 11.83 11.41 1.03
N SER A 95 12.06 10.92 -0.19
CA SER A 95 10.97 10.73 -1.15
C SER A 95 10.13 9.50 -0.81
N VAL A 96 8.80 9.65 -0.77
CA VAL A 96 7.86 8.55 -0.59
C VAL A 96 6.91 8.53 -1.78
N TYR A 97 7.07 7.53 -2.64
CA TYR A 97 6.31 7.38 -3.87
C TYR A 97 5.17 6.39 -3.70
N VAL A 98 4.05 6.65 -4.36
CA VAL A 98 2.89 5.77 -4.33
C VAL A 98 2.25 5.58 -5.70
N VAL A 99 1.59 4.44 -5.93
CA VAL A 99 0.70 4.26 -7.09
C VAL A 99 -0.75 4.24 -6.60
N GLY A 100 -1.55 5.17 -7.09
CA GLY A 100 -2.99 5.20 -6.88
C GLY A 100 -3.43 5.85 -5.56
N ASN A 101 -4.57 6.55 -5.63
CA ASN A 101 -5.14 7.30 -4.52
C ASN A 101 -5.50 6.45 -3.29
N ALA A 102 -5.86 5.18 -3.49
CA ALA A 102 -6.16 4.27 -2.38
C ALA A 102 -4.91 4.02 -1.51
N THR A 103 -3.77 3.76 -2.13
CA THR A 103 -2.50 3.57 -1.43
C THR A 103 -2.03 4.87 -0.80
N ALA A 104 -2.09 5.98 -1.54
CA ALA A 104 -1.75 7.30 -1.03
C ALA A 104 -2.53 7.64 0.25
N SER A 105 -3.83 7.36 0.26
CA SER A 105 -4.70 7.61 1.42
C SER A 105 -4.25 6.85 2.66
N LEU A 106 -3.80 5.59 2.53
CA LEU A 106 -3.29 4.81 3.65
C LEU A 106 -1.92 5.30 4.10
N VAL A 107 -1.02 5.59 3.17
CA VAL A 107 0.32 6.12 3.50
C VAL A 107 0.23 7.47 4.23
N ASN A 108 -0.68 8.35 3.78
CA ASN A 108 -0.94 9.63 4.43
C ASN A 108 -1.53 9.46 5.85
N LYS A 109 -2.34 8.41 6.10
CA LYS A 109 -2.84 8.08 7.46
C LYS A 109 -1.72 7.67 8.41
N MET A 110 -0.66 7.03 7.90
CA MET A 110 0.57 6.76 8.68
C MET A 110 1.42 8.02 8.93
N GLY A 111 1.03 9.15 8.35
CA GLY A 111 1.68 10.45 8.50
C GLY A 111 2.89 10.67 7.60
N LEU A 112 3.00 9.92 6.50
CA LEU A 112 4.01 10.13 5.47
C LEU A 112 3.48 11.03 4.34
N HIS A 113 4.33 11.88 3.76
CA HIS A 113 3.99 12.74 2.62
C HIS A 113 4.30 12.04 1.31
N THR A 114 3.30 11.89 0.45
CA THR A 114 3.38 11.06 -0.75
C THR A 114 3.46 11.85 -2.05
N GLU A 115 4.08 11.25 -3.06
CA GLU A 115 4.09 11.72 -4.45
C GLU A 115 3.76 10.59 -5.43
N GLY A 116 3.25 10.96 -6.60
CA GLY A 116 3.08 10.03 -7.73
C GLY A 116 1.75 9.26 -7.75
N GLU A 117 0.82 9.55 -6.83
CA GLU A 117 -0.49 8.91 -6.73
C GLU A 117 -1.33 9.01 -8.02
N ASN A 118 -1.07 10.05 -8.82
CA ASN A 118 -1.72 10.34 -10.09
C ASN A 118 -1.00 9.73 -11.31
N CYS A 119 0.14 9.05 -11.13
CA CYS A 119 0.84 8.38 -12.23
C CYS A 119 0.01 7.23 -12.83
N GLY A 120 -0.91 6.66 -12.06
CA GLY A 120 -1.87 5.65 -12.51
C GLY A 120 -1.35 4.22 -12.56
N ASN A 121 -0.07 4.00 -12.90
CA ASN A 121 0.57 2.68 -12.88
C ASN A 121 2.05 2.75 -12.51
N ALA A 122 2.68 1.57 -12.38
CA ALA A 122 4.08 1.44 -11.96
C ALA A 122 5.05 1.98 -13.02
N GLU A 123 4.73 1.80 -14.31
CA GLU A 123 5.57 2.25 -15.43
C GLU A 123 5.70 3.78 -15.44
N LYS A 124 4.56 4.48 -15.36
CA LYS A 124 4.54 5.95 -15.31
C LYS A 124 5.15 6.49 -14.02
N LEU A 125 4.99 5.77 -12.90
CA LEU A 125 5.66 6.16 -11.67
C LEU A 125 7.17 6.03 -11.81
N ALA A 126 7.68 4.99 -12.47
CA ALA A 126 9.10 4.83 -12.74
C ALA A 126 9.64 5.95 -13.64
N GLU A 127 8.90 6.34 -14.70
CA GLU A 127 9.23 7.50 -15.53
C GLU A 127 9.27 8.81 -14.73
N TYR A 128 8.27 9.02 -13.86
CA TYR A 128 8.21 10.18 -12.96
C TYR A 128 9.43 10.23 -12.02
N ILE A 129 9.77 9.11 -11.39
CA ILE A 129 10.93 9.02 -10.50
C ILE A 129 12.22 9.32 -11.28
N CYS A 130 12.44 8.68 -12.43
CA CYS A 130 13.66 8.82 -13.23
C CYS A 130 13.85 10.21 -13.86
N SER A 131 12.77 10.99 -14.02
CA SER A 131 12.83 12.35 -14.57
C SER A 131 13.04 13.43 -13.51
N SER A 132 13.08 13.06 -12.22
CA SER A 132 13.31 13.99 -11.12
C SER A 132 14.78 14.45 -11.04
N PRO A 133 15.07 15.71 -10.67
CA PRO A 133 16.43 16.28 -10.71
C PRO A 133 17.40 15.81 -9.61
N GLU A 134 17.04 14.87 -8.72
CA GLU A 134 17.84 14.43 -7.55
C GLU A 134 18.43 13.00 -7.67
N PRO A 135 19.10 12.58 -8.76
CA PRO A 135 19.43 11.17 -9.02
C PRO A 135 20.43 10.50 -8.06
N SER A 136 21.15 11.26 -7.23
CA SER A 136 22.28 10.76 -6.44
C SER A 136 21.93 10.08 -5.10
N SER A 137 20.68 10.12 -4.65
CA SER A 137 20.23 9.43 -3.42
C SER A 137 19.45 8.13 -3.68
N TRP A 138 19.25 7.74 -4.94
CA TRP A 138 18.25 6.74 -5.35
C TRP A 138 18.70 5.27 -5.33
N CYS A 139 19.94 4.97 -4.93
CA CYS A 139 20.50 3.61 -5.02
C CYS A 139 19.83 2.57 -4.11
N SER A 140 18.94 2.96 -3.22
CA SER A 140 18.24 2.05 -2.31
C SER A 140 16.82 2.55 -2.03
N LEU A 141 15.88 2.22 -2.91
CA LEU A 141 14.45 2.38 -2.65
C LEU A 141 13.92 1.06 -2.07
N LEU A 142 13.22 1.14 -0.93
CA LEU A 142 12.57 -0.04 -0.35
C LEU A 142 11.25 -0.28 -1.11
N CYS A 143 11.16 -1.41 -1.81
CA CYS A 143 10.00 -1.79 -2.61
C CYS A 143 9.30 -3.03 -2.06
N LYS A 144 7.96 -3.02 -2.14
CA LYS A 144 6.99 -3.99 -1.64
C LYS A 144 7.31 -5.48 -1.84
N HIS A 145 8.00 -5.89 -2.91
CA HIS A 145 8.02 -7.30 -3.33
C HIS A 145 8.54 -8.28 -2.25
N GLU A 146 9.20 -7.78 -1.20
CA GLU A 146 9.67 -8.58 -0.07
C GLU A 146 8.59 -8.98 0.96
N ALA A 147 7.41 -8.35 0.98
CA ALA A 147 6.44 -8.46 2.09
C ALA A 147 5.13 -9.21 1.79
N GLU A 148 4.85 -9.60 0.54
CA GLU A 148 3.57 -10.21 0.15
C GLU A 148 3.73 -11.33 -0.88
N SER A 149 2.99 -12.43 -0.67
CA SER A 149 2.75 -13.46 -1.69
C SER A 149 1.26 -13.62 -1.96
N ILE A 150 0.90 -13.75 -3.23
CA ILE A 150 -0.46 -14.12 -3.67
C ILE A 150 -0.57 -15.64 -3.59
N ILE A 151 -1.58 -16.13 -2.90
CA ILE A 151 -1.90 -17.56 -2.80
C ILE A 151 -3.15 -17.80 -3.64
N PHE A 152 -3.06 -18.73 -4.60
CA PHE A 152 -4.16 -19.19 -5.45
C PHE A 152 -4.82 -20.43 -4.87
#